data_AF-A0A0S7EZU3-F1
#
_entry.id   AF-A0A0S7EZU3-F1
#
_cell.length_a   1.000
_cell.length_b   1.000
_cell.length_c   1.000
_cell.angle_alpha   90.00
_cell.angle_beta   90.00
_cell.angle_gamma   90.00
#
_symmetry.space_group_name_H-M   'P 1'
#
loop_
_entity.id
_entity.type
_entity.pdbx_description
1 polymer ?
#
loop_
_entity_poly.entity_id
_entity_poly.type
_entity_poly.pdbx_seq_one_letter_code
_entity_poly.pdbx_strand_id
1 'polypeptide(L)'
;VHLHVLLPLTSLIQSAAQQSLAPPLPARQQDLSANRQQRFFRIPFIRPADQFKEPQQKKGWWYAHFDGAWIARQMELHPDKHPILLVAGKDDMEMCELSLEETGLSRKRGAEILPRQFEEIWERCGGVQYLR
;
A
#
# COMPACT_ATOMS: atom_id res chain seq x y z
N VAL A 1 3.07 -77.42 -4.12
CA VAL A 1 1.63 -77.18 -4.37
C VAL A 1 1.50 -76.04 -5.38
N HIS A 2 0.75 -76.23 -6.47
CA HIS A 2 0.34 -75.27 -7.53
C HIS A 2 1.39 -74.25 -8.04
N LEU A 3 2.00 -74.46 -9.21
CA LEU A 3 1.54 -74.17 -10.60
C LEU A 3 1.94 -72.74 -11.07
N HIS A 4 2.68 -72.44 -12.16
CA HIS A 4 2.65 -72.86 -13.60
C HIS A 4 1.38 -72.32 -14.32
N VAL A 5 1.39 -71.45 -15.35
CA VAL A 5 2.43 -70.74 -16.19
C VAL A 5 1.79 -69.46 -16.84
N LEU A 6 2.56 -68.48 -17.38
CA LEU A 6 2.43 -67.86 -18.74
C LEU A 6 2.79 -66.35 -18.88
N LEU A 7 3.71 -66.08 -19.83
CA LEU A 7 3.78 -64.85 -20.65
C LEU A 7 2.93 -65.08 -21.93
N PRO A 8 2.49 -64.05 -22.68
CA PRO A 8 3.30 -63.56 -23.81
C PRO A 8 3.15 -62.05 -24.16
N LEU A 9 3.81 -61.66 -25.27
CA LEU A 9 4.02 -60.32 -25.85
C LEU A 9 2.79 -59.61 -26.48
N THR A 10 3.04 -58.37 -26.96
CA THR A 10 2.25 -57.46 -27.83
C THR A 10 1.38 -56.41 -27.11
N SER A 11 1.12 -55.21 -27.65
CA SER A 11 1.86 -54.30 -28.56
C SER A 11 1.16 -52.91 -28.54
N LEU A 12 1.87 -51.84 -28.92
CA LEU A 12 1.34 -50.59 -29.51
C LEU A 12 0.11 -49.88 -28.88
N ILE A 13 0.31 -48.70 -28.27
CA ILE A 13 -0.14 -47.39 -28.83
C ILE A 13 0.14 -46.23 -27.86
N GLN A 14 0.47 -45.08 -28.45
CA GLN A 14 0.75 -43.78 -27.85
C GLN A 14 -0.55 -43.03 -27.52
N SER A 15 -0.61 -42.36 -26.36
CA SER A 15 -1.62 -41.34 -26.06
C SER A 15 -0.99 -40.15 -25.35
N ALA A 16 -0.89 -39.03 -26.06
CA ALA A 16 -0.41 -37.77 -25.50
C ALA A 16 -1.54 -37.09 -24.72
N ALA A 17 -1.34 -36.84 -23.42
CA ALA A 17 -2.18 -35.93 -22.66
C ALA A 17 -1.73 -34.48 -22.96
N GLN A 18 -2.27 -33.90 -24.03
CA GLN A 18 -2.17 -32.46 -24.28
C GLN A 18 -3.02 -31.67 -23.28
N GLN A 19 -2.53 -30.47 -22.92
CA GLN A 19 -3.26 -29.36 -22.31
C GLN A 19 -3.68 -29.58 -20.83
N SER A 20 -3.61 -28.57 -19.95
CA SER A 20 -3.55 -27.13 -20.22
C SER A 20 -2.21 -26.46 -19.86
N LEU A 21 -1.56 -25.86 -20.86
CA LEU A 21 -0.78 -24.66 -20.61
C LEU A 21 -1.79 -23.53 -20.40
N ALA A 22 -2.05 -23.16 -19.15
CA ALA A 22 -2.72 -21.89 -18.89
C ALA A 22 -1.87 -20.78 -19.53
N PRO A 23 -2.46 -19.82 -20.26
CA PRO A 23 -1.69 -18.68 -20.76
C PRO A 23 -1.03 -18.00 -19.55
N PRO A 24 0.25 -17.60 -19.64
CA PRO A 24 0.85 -16.82 -18.57
C PRO A 24 0.01 -15.57 -18.38
N LEU A 25 -0.57 -15.40 -17.20
CA LEU A 25 -1.31 -14.20 -16.83
C LEU A 25 -0.41 -13.00 -17.17
N PRO A 26 -0.93 -11.94 -17.82
CA PRO A 26 -0.11 -10.83 -18.23
C PRO A 26 0.63 -10.29 -17.00
N ALA A 27 1.97 -10.23 -17.07
CA ALA A 27 2.86 -9.98 -15.92
C ALA A 27 2.46 -8.74 -15.08
N ARG A 28 1.75 -7.80 -15.72
CA ARG A 28 1.07 -6.63 -15.13
C ARG A 28 0.13 -6.95 -13.95
N GLN A 29 -0.38 -8.18 -13.80
CA GLN A 29 -1.19 -8.58 -12.65
C GLN A 29 -0.38 -9.15 -11.47
N GLN A 30 0.84 -9.66 -11.70
CA GLN A 30 1.70 -10.14 -10.61
C GLN A 30 2.35 -8.98 -9.84
N ASP A 31 2.58 -7.84 -10.51
CA ASP A 31 3.15 -6.62 -9.92
C ASP A 31 2.26 -6.02 -8.81
N LEU A 32 0.93 -6.02 -9.03
CA LEU A 32 -0.06 -5.39 -8.13
C LEU A 32 -0.14 -6.00 -6.72
N SER A 33 0.35 -7.22 -6.52
CA SER A 33 0.39 -7.88 -5.21
C SER A 33 1.82 -8.09 -4.68
N ALA A 34 2.85 -7.99 -5.52
CA ALA A 34 4.22 -8.32 -5.16
C ALA A 34 4.95 -7.23 -4.34
N ASN A 35 4.47 -5.98 -4.33
CA ASN A 35 5.14 -4.90 -3.60
C ASN A 35 4.18 -3.87 -2.95
N ARG A 36 3.23 -4.35 -2.13
CA ARG A 36 2.43 -3.51 -1.21
C ARG A 36 3.27 -3.07 0.00
N GLN A 37 4.37 -2.36 -0.26
CA GLN A 37 5.22 -1.83 0.80
C GLN A 37 4.48 -0.75 1.57
N GLN A 38 4.35 -0.93 2.88
CA GLN A 38 3.76 0.07 3.77
C GLN A 38 4.79 1.17 4.03
N ARG A 39 4.53 2.40 3.58
CA ARG A 39 5.47 3.53 3.68
C ARG A 39 4.81 4.73 4.34
N PHE A 40 5.54 5.41 5.22
CA PHE A 40 4.98 6.40 6.14
C PHE A 40 5.76 7.70 6.02
N PHE A 41 5.05 8.82 5.90
CA PHE A 41 5.64 10.13 5.67
C PHE A 41 5.04 11.18 6.60
N ARG A 42 5.83 12.21 6.92
CA ARG A 42 5.34 13.48 7.46
C ARG A 42 6.01 14.66 6.77
N ILE A 43 5.28 15.74 6.57
CA ILE A 43 5.82 17.03 6.14
C ILE A 43 5.18 18.16 6.95
N PRO A 44 5.87 19.31 7.15
CA PRO A 44 5.20 20.49 7.68
C PRO A 44 4.12 20.95 6.68
N PHE A 45 2.93 21.22 7.19
CA PHE A 45 1.81 21.74 6.42
C PHE A 45 2.09 23.20 6.03
N ILE A 46 2.05 23.50 4.73
CA ILE A 46 2.24 24.85 4.19
C ILE A 46 1.00 25.17 3.36
N ARG A 47 0.18 26.13 3.80
CA ARG A 47 -0.84 26.72 2.93
C ARG A 47 -0.16 27.69 1.97
N PRO A 48 -0.55 27.75 0.68
CA PRO A 48 -0.04 28.77 -0.25
C PRO A 48 -0.19 30.21 0.30
N ALA A 49 -1.30 30.50 0.98
CA ALA A 49 -1.57 31.81 1.61
C ALA A 49 -0.65 32.15 2.82
N ASP A 50 0.09 31.18 3.35
CA ASP A 50 1.04 31.37 4.45
C ASP A 50 2.51 31.29 3.99
N GLN A 51 2.76 31.08 2.68
CA GLN A 51 4.11 30.93 2.11
C GLN A 51 4.99 32.18 2.27
N PHE A 52 4.37 33.35 2.46
CA PHE A 52 5.03 34.65 2.65
C PHE A 52 4.94 35.20 4.09
N LYS A 53 4.38 34.43 5.04
CA LYS A 53 4.28 34.85 6.45
C LYS A 53 5.52 34.42 7.24
N GLU A 54 5.81 35.14 8.33
CA GLU A 54 7.02 34.94 9.11
C GLU A 54 7.22 33.48 9.59
N PRO A 55 8.48 33.01 9.71
CA PRO A 55 8.81 31.68 10.19
C PRO A 55 8.23 31.31 11.57
N GLN A 56 7.82 32.32 12.35
CA GLN A 56 7.30 32.20 13.71
C GLN A 56 5.92 31.52 13.81
N GLN A 57 5.14 31.45 12.72
CA GLN A 57 3.83 30.78 12.78
C GLN A 57 4.01 29.28 13.00
N LYS A 58 3.33 28.75 14.04
CA LYS A 58 3.32 27.31 14.37
C LYS A 58 2.87 26.51 13.14
N LYS A 59 3.79 25.80 12.50
CA LYS A 59 3.47 25.01 11.31
C LYS A 59 2.71 23.76 11.72
N GLY A 60 1.61 23.48 11.01
CA GLY A 60 0.92 22.20 11.13
C GLY A 60 1.77 21.06 10.58
N TRP A 61 1.29 19.83 10.73
CA TRP A 61 1.91 18.63 10.19
C TRP A 61 0.90 17.83 9.38
N TRP A 62 1.34 17.37 8.21
CA TRP A 62 0.60 16.44 7.37
C TRP A 62 1.32 15.10 7.40
N TYR A 63 0.59 14.03 7.68
CA TYR A 63 1.08 12.66 7.76
C TYR A 63 0.33 11.80 6.74
N ALA A 64 1.06 10.89 6.08
CA ALA A 64 0.46 9.94 5.15
C ALA A 64 1.06 8.53 5.32
N HIS A 65 0.18 7.55 5.18
CA HIS A 65 0.49 6.13 5.11
C HIS A 65 0.09 5.63 3.72
N PHE A 66 1.08 5.19 2.95
CA PHE A 66 0.92 4.59 1.63
C PHE A 66 0.98 3.06 1.73
N ASP A 67 0.03 2.39 1.09
CA ASP A 67 -0.05 0.95 0.90
C ASP A 67 0.35 0.65 -0.56
N GLY A 68 1.64 0.40 -0.78
CA GLY A 68 2.21 0.38 -2.12
C GLY A 68 2.24 1.78 -2.75
N ALA A 69 1.56 1.95 -3.89
CA ALA A 69 1.53 3.21 -4.64
C ALA A 69 0.52 4.24 -4.10
N TRP A 70 -0.51 3.81 -3.37
CA TRP A 70 -1.68 4.63 -3.03
C TRP A 70 -1.78 4.93 -1.54
N ILE A 71 -2.39 6.05 -1.19
CA ILE A 71 -2.60 6.45 0.19
C ILE A 71 -3.72 5.60 0.82
N ALA A 72 -3.49 5.10 2.04
CA ALA A 72 -4.46 4.29 2.79
C ALA A 72 -4.96 5.01 4.05
N ARG A 73 -4.12 5.86 4.68
CA ARG A 73 -4.51 6.75 5.78
C ARG A 73 -3.80 8.10 5.66
N GLN A 74 -4.50 9.18 5.97
CA GLN A 74 -4.00 10.55 6.01
C GLN A 74 -4.38 11.22 7.33
N MET A 75 -3.52 12.11 7.81
CA MET A 75 -3.74 12.85 9.05
C MET A 75 -3.23 14.28 8.90
N GLU A 76 -4.04 15.26 9.29
CA GLU A 76 -3.67 16.68 9.29
C GLU A 76 -3.80 17.26 10.69
N LEU A 77 -2.67 17.74 11.22
CA LEU A 77 -2.58 18.36 12.53
C LEU A 77 -2.32 19.85 12.36
N HIS A 78 -3.27 20.68 12.77
CA HIS A 78 -3.06 22.12 12.86
C HIS A 78 -2.95 22.53 14.34
N PRO A 79 -2.18 23.58 14.69
CA PRO A 79 -1.98 23.95 16.10
C PRO A 79 -3.27 24.31 16.86
N ASP A 80 -4.24 24.89 16.14
CA ASP A 80 -5.45 25.48 16.72
C ASP A 80 -6.74 24.83 16.15
N LYS A 81 -6.64 23.61 15.60
CA LYS A 81 -7.80 22.82 15.14
C LYS A 81 -7.71 21.39 15.70
N HIS A 82 -8.86 20.72 15.74
CA HIS A 82 -8.91 19.28 15.96
C HIS A 82 -8.13 18.52 14.87
N PRO A 83 -7.50 17.38 15.20
CA PRO A 83 -6.91 16.48 14.21
C PRO A 83 -7.92 16.09 13.14
N ILE A 84 -7.52 16.19 11.88
CA ILE A 84 -8.27 15.63 10.74
C ILE A 84 -7.69 14.24 10.48
N LEU A 85 -8.52 13.20 10.50
CA LEU A 85 -8.15 11.82 10.22
C LEU A 85 -8.97 11.33 9.03
N LEU A 86 -8.32 10.73 8.04
CA LEU A 86 -8.93 10.30 6.79
C LEU A 86 -8.45 8.89 6.43
N VAL A 87 -9.35 8.05 5.92
CA VAL A 87 -9.09 6.65 5.57
C VAL A 87 -9.64 6.33 4.19
N ALA A 88 -8.85 5.61 3.39
CA ALA A 88 -9.23 5.23 2.04
C ALA A 88 -10.51 4.37 2.01
N GLY A 89 -11.35 4.55 0.99
CA GLY A 89 -12.68 3.96 0.86
C GLY A 89 -13.79 4.69 1.63
N LYS A 90 -13.43 5.57 2.58
CA LYS A 90 -14.37 6.39 3.35
C LYS A 90 -14.25 7.87 3.01
N ASP A 91 -13.01 8.36 2.96
CA ASP A 91 -12.68 9.78 2.90
C ASP A 91 -11.95 10.16 1.60
N ASP A 92 -12.04 9.33 0.55
CA ASP A 92 -11.23 9.41 -0.68
C ASP A 92 -11.24 10.80 -1.35
N MET A 93 -12.37 11.51 -1.30
CA MET A 93 -12.52 12.86 -1.88
C MET A 93 -11.72 13.95 -1.14
N GLU A 94 -11.36 13.71 0.12
CA GLU A 94 -10.59 14.64 0.97
C GLU A 94 -9.10 14.21 1.10
N MET A 95 -8.74 13.06 0.53
CA MET A 95 -7.39 12.49 0.60
C MET A 95 -6.53 12.88 -0.63
N CYS A 96 -5.22 12.66 -0.52
CA CYS A 96 -4.31 12.88 -1.64
C CYS A 96 -4.56 11.90 -2.80
N GLU A 97 -4.99 12.43 -3.95
CA GLU A 97 -5.26 11.67 -5.18
C GLU A 97 -4.00 11.15 -5.91
N LEU A 98 -2.82 11.68 -5.57
CA LEU A 98 -1.55 11.38 -6.24
C LEU A 98 -0.88 10.13 -5.68
N SER A 99 -0.26 9.33 -6.55
CA SER A 99 0.56 8.19 -6.11
C SER A 99 1.84 8.61 -5.39
N LEU A 100 2.46 7.68 -4.66
CA LEU A 100 3.70 7.92 -3.93
C LEU A 100 4.86 8.41 -4.81
N GLU A 101 4.88 8.05 -6.09
CA GLU A 101 5.90 8.51 -7.04
C GLU A 101 5.64 9.96 -7.49
N GLU A 102 4.38 10.30 -7.76
CA GLU A 102 3.94 11.62 -8.21
C GLU A 102 4.06 12.68 -7.11
N THR A 103 3.69 12.35 -5.87
CA THR A 103 3.88 13.24 -4.70
C THR A 103 5.34 13.60 -4.43
N GLY A 104 6.29 12.78 -4.91
CA GLY A 104 7.72 12.96 -4.68
C GLY A 104 8.17 12.83 -3.21
N LEU A 105 7.30 12.37 -2.31
CA LEU A 105 7.60 12.22 -0.87
C LEU A 105 8.79 11.27 -0.64
N SER A 106 8.88 10.20 -1.42
CA SER A 106 9.98 9.24 -1.43
C SER A 106 11.35 9.85 -1.77
N ARG A 107 11.39 11.00 -2.44
CA ARG A 107 12.62 11.74 -2.80
C ARG A 107 12.93 12.88 -1.82
N LYS A 108 12.01 13.21 -0.91
CA LYS A 108 12.12 14.34 0.02
C LYS A 108 12.85 13.92 1.31
N ARG A 109 14.10 14.35 1.46
CA ARG A 109 14.94 14.05 2.64
C ARG A 109 14.21 14.41 3.95
N GLY A 110 14.11 13.44 4.86
CA GLY A 110 13.47 13.60 6.17
C GLY A 110 11.94 13.61 6.17
N ALA A 111 11.29 13.35 5.02
CA ALA A 111 9.84 13.15 4.97
C ALA A 111 9.43 11.75 5.44
N GLU A 112 10.17 10.71 5.05
CA GLU A 112 9.88 9.33 5.46
C GLU A 112 10.16 9.12 6.96
N ILE A 113 9.23 8.43 7.63
CA ILE A 113 9.23 8.14 9.07
C ILE A 113 9.00 6.66 9.34
N LEU A 114 9.28 6.21 10.55
CA LEU A 114 9.03 4.82 10.95
C LEU A 114 7.52 4.57 11.14
N PRO A 115 7.02 3.35 10.85
CA PRO A 115 5.60 3.00 11.07
C PRO A 115 5.11 3.35 12.47
N ARG A 116 5.91 3.01 13.49
CA ARG A 116 5.64 3.33 14.90
C ARG A 116 5.43 4.83 15.16
N GLN A 117 6.16 5.71 14.46
CA GLN A 117 6.00 7.16 14.61
C GLN A 117 4.73 7.69 13.94
N PHE A 118 4.11 6.94 13.04
CA PHE A 118 2.79 7.24 12.51
C PHE A 118 1.71 6.74 13.47
N GLU A 119 1.79 5.46 13.90
CA GLU A 119 0.78 4.85 14.78
C GLU A 119 0.66 5.58 16.13
N GLU A 120 1.78 5.95 16.78
CA GLU A 120 1.77 6.69 18.05
C GLU A 120 1.00 8.03 17.96
N ILE A 121 0.94 8.65 16.77
CA ILE A 121 0.21 9.90 16.54
C ILE A 121 -1.24 9.60 16.12
N TRP A 122 -1.45 8.58 15.28
CA TRP A 122 -2.77 8.10 14.84
C TRP A 122 -3.63 7.70 16.03
N GLU A 123 -3.11 6.87 16.93
CA GLU A 123 -3.78 6.44 18.16
C GLU A 123 -4.13 7.64 19.06
N ARG A 124 -3.16 8.53 19.31
CA ARG A 124 -3.34 9.72 20.15
C ARG A 124 -4.39 10.69 19.61
N CYS A 125 -4.60 10.72 18.30
CA CYS A 125 -5.61 11.55 17.66
C CYS A 125 -7.00 10.89 17.56
N GLY A 126 -7.18 9.65 18.05
CA GLY A 126 -8.45 8.92 18.01
C GLY A 126 -8.63 8.00 16.79
N GLY A 127 -7.56 7.71 16.06
CA GLY A 127 -7.61 6.94 14.81
C GLY A 127 -8.01 5.47 14.98
N VAL A 128 -7.88 4.89 16.19
CA VAL A 128 -8.38 3.54 16.49
C VAL A 128 -9.90 3.50 16.54
N GLN A 129 -10.52 4.58 17.04
CA GLN A 129 -11.96 4.77 17.10
C GLN A 129 -12.52 5.14 15.73
N TYR A 130 -11.76 5.91 14.93
CA TYR A 130 -12.15 6.32 13.57
C TYR A 130 -12.23 5.17 12.55
N LEU A 131 -11.50 4.07 12.80
CA LEU A 131 -11.47 2.84 11.99
C LEU A 131 -12.53 1.79 12.35
N ARG A 132 -13.40 2.06 13.34
CA ARG A 132 -14.46 1.15 13.80
C ARG A 132 -15.84 1.56 13.27
#